data_AF-A0A7H0GZN1-F1
#
_entry.id   AF-A0A7H0GZN1-F1
#
_cell.length_a   1.000
_cell.length_b   1.000
_cell.length_c   1.000
_cell.angle_alpha   90.00
_cell.angle_beta   90.00
_cell.angle_gamma   90.00
#
_symmetry.space_group_name_H-M   'P 1'
#
loop_
_entity.id
_entity.type
_entity.pdbx_description
1 polymer ?
#
loop_
_entity_poly.entity_id
_entity_poly.type
_entity_poly.pdbx_seq_one_letter_code
_entity_poly.pdbx_strand_id
1 'polypeptide(L)'
;MRRKISDEEFSKAVAQSLSIAQIIVRLGLVPAGGNYKTVQTRITKLTLDTSHFTGKGWNVGERYQSFSKSFSWENVLIQNSKYTSSNRLKYRLLSTGLKLHQCEQCMLSQWLEQPIPLELHHVNGVNNDHRIENLQLLCPNCHAQTPTYRGKNQARAGVVE
;
A
#
# COMPACT_ATOMS: atom_id res chain seq x y z
N MET A 1 -0.18 -41.07 3.41
CA MET A 1 -1.21 -41.37 2.39
C MET A 1 -1.84 -40.06 1.95
N ARG A 2 -1.82 -39.71 0.65
CA ARG A 2 -2.43 -38.44 0.18
C ARG A 2 -3.96 -38.56 0.29
N ARG A 3 -4.61 -37.65 1.02
CA ARG A 3 -6.08 -37.60 1.14
C ARG A 3 -6.68 -37.41 -0.25
N LYS A 4 -7.47 -38.38 -0.71
CA LYS A 4 -8.29 -38.23 -1.93
C LYS A 4 -9.56 -37.48 -1.54
N ILE A 5 -9.79 -36.35 -2.21
CA ILE A 5 -10.98 -35.52 -2.04
C ILE A 5 -12.04 -36.04 -3.01
N SER A 6 -13.22 -36.42 -2.53
CA SER A 6 -14.30 -36.90 -3.40
C SER A 6 -14.90 -35.75 -4.23
N ASP A 7 -15.61 -36.07 -5.31
CA ASP A 7 -16.27 -35.04 -6.13
C ASP A 7 -17.42 -34.35 -5.37
N GLU A 8 -18.11 -35.09 -4.49
CA GLU A 8 -19.14 -34.54 -3.59
C GLU A 8 -18.54 -33.55 -2.59
N GLU A 9 -17.41 -33.93 -1.96
CA GLU A 9 -16.70 -33.07 -1.02
C GLU A 9 -16.20 -31.79 -1.71
N PHE A 10 -15.64 -31.93 -2.92
CA PHE A 10 -15.16 -30.82 -3.71
C PHE A 10 -16.30 -29.87 -4.13
N SER A 11 -17.42 -30.40 -4.60
CA SER A 11 -18.58 -29.61 -5.03
C SER A 11 -19.18 -28.83 -3.85
N LYS A 12 -19.27 -29.47 -2.68
CA LYS A 12 -19.70 -28.80 -1.44
C LYS A 12 -18.73 -27.68 -1.05
N ALA A 13 -17.42 -27.89 -1.20
CA ALA A 13 -16.43 -26.87 -0.92
C ALA A 13 -16.54 -25.66 -1.87
N VAL A 14 -16.84 -25.88 -3.15
CA VAL A 14 -17.07 -24.82 -4.15
C VAL A 14 -18.31 -23.99 -3.82
N ALA A 15 -19.44 -24.63 -3.52
CA ALA A 15 -20.69 -23.95 -3.18
C ALA A 15 -20.58 -23.10 -1.90
N GLN A 16 -19.73 -23.50 -0.95
CA GLN A 16 -19.54 -22.82 0.35
C GLN A 16 -18.38 -21.80 0.35
N SER A 17 -17.76 -21.53 -0.80
CA SER A 17 -16.60 -20.65 -0.92
C SER A 17 -16.87 -19.53 -1.91
N LEU A 18 -16.32 -18.36 -1.63
CA LEU A 18 -16.38 -17.16 -2.48
C LEU A 18 -15.10 -16.95 -3.30
N SER A 19 -14.09 -17.81 -3.12
CA SER A 19 -12.84 -17.77 -3.87
C SER A 19 -12.14 -19.14 -3.91
N ILE A 20 -11.26 -19.32 -4.89
CA ILE A 20 -10.41 -20.51 -5.02
C ILE A 20 -9.52 -20.70 -3.80
N ALA A 21 -9.01 -19.61 -3.21
CA ALA A 21 -8.20 -19.67 -1.99
C ALA A 21 -9.00 -20.26 -0.80
N GLN A 22 -10.26 -19.88 -0.64
CA GLN A 22 -11.14 -20.44 0.40
C GLN A 22 -11.41 -21.93 0.16
N ILE A 23 -11.58 -22.36 -1.09
CA ILE A 23 -11.72 -23.79 -1.42
C ILE A 23 -10.47 -24.56 -0.99
N ILE A 24 -9.28 -24.06 -1.36
CA ILE A 24 -8.01 -24.69 -1.03
C ILE A 24 -7.85 -24.84 0.49
N VAL A 25 -8.07 -23.75 1.24
CA VAL A 25 -7.99 -23.76 2.70
C VAL A 25 -9.03 -24.71 3.32
N ARG A 26 -10.28 -24.69 2.83
CA ARG A 26 -11.36 -25.57 3.33
C ARG A 26 -11.07 -27.05 3.09
N LEU A 27 -10.38 -27.38 2.00
CA LEU A 27 -9.94 -28.73 1.68
C LEU A 27 -8.67 -29.15 2.45
N GLY A 28 -8.14 -28.29 3.34
CA GLY A 28 -6.92 -28.53 4.10
C GLY A 28 -5.65 -28.51 3.24
N LEU A 29 -5.71 -27.85 2.08
CA LEU A 29 -4.58 -27.69 1.17
C LEU A 29 -3.89 -26.34 1.40
N VAL A 30 -2.64 -26.24 0.99
CA VAL A 30 -1.87 -24.99 1.08
C VAL A 30 -2.21 -24.08 -0.11
N PRO A 31 -2.52 -22.78 0.11
CA PRO A 31 -2.76 -21.80 -0.96
C PRO A 31 -1.45 -21.43 -1.69
N ALA A 32 -0.88 -22.40 -2.40
CA ALA A 32 0.31 -22.29 -3.23
C ALA A 32 -0.06 -22.48 -4.72
N GLY A 33 0.73 -21.88 -5.62
CA GLY A 33 0.40 -21.73 -7.06
C GLY A 33 -0.08 -23.01 -7.77
N GLY A 34 0.49 -24.17 -7.46
CA GLY A 34 0.07 -25.45 -8.05
C GLY A 34 -1.38 -25.84 -7.70
N ASN A 35 -1.80 -25.61 -6.46
CA ASN A 35 -3.14 -25.98 -6.00
C ASN A 35 -4.23 -25.09 -6.63
N TYR A 36 -3.93 -23.83 -6.93
CA TYR A 36 -4.86 -22.96 -7.67
C TYR A 36 -5.17 -23.54 -9.04
N LYS A 37 -4.12 -23.95 -9.78
CA LYS A 37 -4.29 -24.56 -11.11
C LYS A 37 -5.09 -25.85 -11.03
N THR A 38 -4.76 -26.75 -10.08
CA THR A 38 -5.47 -28.01 -9.88
C THR A 38 -6.94 -27.81 -9.55
N VAL A 39 -7.27 -26.90 -8.63
CA VAL A 39 -8.66 -26.60 -8.26
C VAL A 39 -9.42 -26.00 -9.45
N GLN A 40 -8.80 -25.08 -10.19
CA GLN A 40 -9.44 -24.47 -11.35
C GLN A 40 -9.71 -25.48 -12.47
N THR A 41 -8.74 -26.34 -12.79
CA THR A 41 -8.94 -27.44 -13.75
C THR A 41 -10.06 -28.38 -13.31
N ARG A 42 -10.17 -28.67 -12.00
CA ARG A 42 -11.22 -29.55 -11.47
C ARG A 42 -12.61 -28.89 -11.53
N ILE A 43 -12.71 -27.60 -11.25
CA ILE A 43 -13.96 -26.81 -11.42
C ILE A 43 -14.42 -26.89 -12.88
N THR A 44 -13.52 -26.63 -13.84
CA THR A 44 -13.86 -26.71 -15.27
C THR A 44 -14.27 -28.12 -15.67
N LYS A 45 -13.56 -29.15 -15.21
CA LYS A 45 -13.88 -30.56 -15.53
C LYS A 45 -15.25 -31.00 -15.00
N LEU A 46 -15.63 -30.53 -13.81
CA LEU A 46 -16.92 -30.85 -13.18
C LEU A 46 -18.03 -29.86 -13.55
N THR A 47 -17.74 -28.84 -14.37
CA THR A 47 -18.72 -27.82 -14.80
C THR A 47 -19.46 -27.18 -13.61
N LEU A 48 -18.73 -26.87 -12.54
CA LEU A 48 -19.30 -26.29 -11.33
C LEU A 48 -19.53 -24.78 -11.50
N ASP A 49 -20.66 -24.29 -11.00
CA ASP A 49 -20.94 -22.86 -10.97
C ASP A 49 -20.00 -22.12 -10.00
N THR A 50 -19.47 -21.00 -10.48
CA THR A 50 -18.58 -20.10 -9.73
C THR A 50 -19.00 -18.63 -9.86
N SER A 51 -20.20 -18.37 -10.38
CA SER A 51 -20.77 -17.03 -10.57
C SER A 51 -20.84 -16.22 -9.26
N HIS A 52 -20.98 -16.90 -8.12
CA HIS A 52 -21.01 -16.30 -6.78
C HIS A 52 -19.63 -15.90 -6.24
N PHE A 53 -18.54 -16.21 -6.95
CA PHE A 53 -17.19 -15.81 -6.52
C PHE A 53 -17.02 -14.30 -6.62
N THR A 54 -16.46 -13.70 -5.57
CA THR A 54 -16.37 -12.24 -5.48
C THR A 54 -15.21 -11.65 -6.27
N GLY A 55 -14.16 -12.45 -6.54
CA GLY A 55 -12.95 -11.99 -7.20
C GLY A 55 -12.37 -10.72 -6.55
N LYS A 56 -12.15 -9.69 -7.37
CA LYS A 56 -11.66 -8.37 -6.90
C LYS A 56 -12.71 -7.55 -6.13
N GLY A 57 -13.99 -7.92 -6.19
CA GLY A 57 -15.11 -7.25 -5.52
C GLY A 57 -15.47 -7.86 -4.16
N TRP A 58 -14.49 -8.34 -3.38
CA TRP A 58 -14.77 -8.99 -2.09
C TRP A 58 -15.24 -8.01 -0.99
N ASN A 59 -14.90 -6.72 -1.13
CA ASN A 59 -15.18 -5.67 -0.14
C ASN A 59 -16.09 -4.56 -0.73
N VAL A 60 -17.32 -4.90 -1.07
CA VAL A 60 -18.32 -3.98 -1.67
C VAL A 60 -19.73 -4.26 -1.12
N GLY A 61 -20.65 -3.30 -1.28
CA GLY A 61 -22.06 -3.46 -0.90
C GLY A 61 -22.25 -3.77 0.58
N GLU A 62 -23.13 -4.72 0.89
CA GLU A 62 -23.39 -5.18 2.27
C GLU A 62 -22.17 -5.80 2.96
N ARG A 63 -21.17 -6.25 2.20
CA ARG A 63 -19.92 -6.84 2.73
C ARG A 63 -18.84 -5.79 2.98
N TYR A 64 -19.11 -4.53 2.70
CA TYR A 64 -18.13 -3.47 2.86
C TYR A 64 -17.71 -3.31 4.32
N GLN A 65 -16.40 -3.47 4.56
CA GLN A 65 -15.74 -3.16 5.81
C GLN A 65 -14.69 -2.07 5.58
N SER A 66 -14.74 -1.04 6.41
CA SER A 66 -13.73 0.02 6.42
C SER A 66 -12.47 -0.49 7.13
N PHE A 67 -11.44 -0.81 6.36
CA PHE A 67 -10.11 -1.16 6.88
C PHE A 67 -9.18 0.05 7.02
N SER A 68 -9.62 1.25 6.63
CA SER A 68 -8.76 2.43 6.76
C SER A 68 -8.61 2.79 8.23
N LYS A 69 -7.37 2.74 8.74
CA LYS A 69 -7.05 3.36 10.02
C LYS A 69 -7.44 4.83 9.94
N SER A 70 -8.18 5.31 10.95
CA SER A 70 -8.52 6.72 11.08
C SER A 70 -7.23 7.54 11.07
N PHE A 71 -7.17 8.53 10.17
CA PHE A 71 -6.04 9.45 10.09
C PHE A 71 -6.21 10.50 11.18
N SER A 72 -5.22 10.67 12.05
CA SER A 72 -5.15 11.76 13.03
C SER A 72 -3.78 12.40 12.99
N TRP A 73 -3.74 13.74 13.01
CA TRP A 73 -2.49 14.49 13.03
C TRP A 73 -1.64 14.19 14.27
N GLU A 74 -2.27 13.96 15.42
CA GLU A 74 -1.59 13.60 16.68
C GLU A 74 -0.79 12.29 16.58
N ASN A 75 -1.23 11.36 15.74
CA ASN A 75 -0.55 10.09 15.49
C ASN A 75 0.42 10.14 14.32
N VAL A 76 0.33 11.18 13.47
CA VAL A 76 1.15 11.31 12.27
C VAL A 76 2.31 12.25 12.48
N LEU A 77 2.11 13.45 13.05
CA LEU A 77 3.13 14.50 13.24
C LEU A 77 3.97 14.25 14.49
N ILE A 78 4.53 13.06 14.59
CA ILE A 78 5.36 12.61 15.71
C ILE A 78 6.68 12.06 15.18
N GLN A 79 7.65 11.94 16.09
CA GLN A 79 8.83 11.14 15.83
C GLN A 79 8.45 9.65 15.78
N ASN A 80 9.13 8.85 14.94
CA ASN A 80 8.87 7.42 14.78
C ASN A 80 7.43 7.08 14.34
N SER A 81 6.86 7.93 13.48
CA SER A 81 5.53 7.73 12.92
C SER A 81 5.44 6.40 12.15
N LYS A 82 4.35 5.66 12.35
CA LYS A 82 4.03 4.46 11.54
C LYS A 82 3.43 4.82 10.18
N TYR A 83 3.23 6.10 9.91
CA TYR A 83 2.73 6.57 8.62
C TYR A 83 3.86 6.46 7.59
N THR A 84 3.68 5.66 6.55
CA THR A 84 4.78 5.34 5.62
C THR A 84 4.75 6.16 4.33
N SER A 85 3.61 6.79 4.01
CA SER A 85 3.40 7.39 2.70
C SER A 85 3.72 8.89 2.70
N SER A 86 4.97 9.26 2.44
CA SER A 86 5.39 10.68 2.36
C SER A 86 4.59 11.48 1.33
N ASN A 87 4.22 10.87 0.20
CA ASN A 87 3.40 11.54 -0.82
C ASN A 87 1.97 11.84 -0.31
N ARG A 88 1.35 10.90 0.41
CA ARG A 88 0.03 11.17 1.03
C ARG A 88 0.15 12.18 2.16
N LEU A 89 1.25 12.17 2.93
CA LEU A 89 1.50 13.17 3.96
C LEU A 89 1.58 14.57 3.36
N LYS A 90 2.38 14.74 2.29
CA LYS A 90 2.47 15.98 1.52
C LYS A 90 1.09 16.54 1.14
N TYR A 91 0.27 15.72 0.47
CA TYR A 91 -1.05 16.18 0.05
C TYR A 91 -1.96 16.54 1.21
N ARG A 92 -1.88 15.81 2.34
CA ARG A 92 -2.65 16.14 3.53
C ARG A 92 -2.22 17.46 4.14
N LEU A 93 -0.92 17.72 4.27
CA LEU A 93 -0.37 18.98 4.78
C LEU A 93 -0.89 20.18 3.96
N LEU A 94 -0.90 20.03 2.64
CA LEU A 94 -1.43 21.02 1.70
C LEU A 94 -2.95 21.19 1.84
N SER A 95 -3.71 20.09 1.84
CA SER A 95 -5.18 20.15 1.87
C SER A 95 -5.75 20.68 3.18
N THR A 96 -5.03 20.49 4.30
CA THR A 96 -5.44 21.02 5.61
C THR A 96 -4.86 22.40 5.89
N GLY A 97 -4.08 22.98 4.98
CA GLY A 97 -3.46 24.28 5.15
C GLY A 97 -2.35 24.35 6.21
N LEU A 98 -1.82 23.19 6.65
CA LEU A 98 -0.68 23.17 7.58
C LEU A 98 0.64 23.60 6.91
N LYS A 99 0.70 23.45 5.58
CA LYS A 99 1.77 23.95 4.73
C LYS A 99 1.15 24.55 3.46
N LEU A 100 1.79 25.57 2.90
CA LEU A 100 1.36 26.21 1.66
C LEU A 100 1.90 25.46 0.43
N HIS A 101 1.22 25.59 -0.71
CA HIS A 101 1.72 25.08 -1.99
C HIS A 101 2.80 26.02 -2.58
N GLN A 102 3.90 26.14 -1.85
CA GLN A 102 5.05 26.99 -2.16
C GLN A 102 6.32 26.30 -1.68
N CYS A 103 7.42 26.46 -2.42
CA CYS A 103 8.72 25.99 -1.99
C CYS A 103 9.19 26.81 -0.77
N GLU A 104 9.47 26.16 0.35
CA GLU A 104 9.91 26.82 1.59
C GLU A 104 11.36 27.35 1.52
N GLN A 105 12.09 27.08 0.43
CA GLN A 105 13.46 27.57 0.22
C GLN A 105 13.53 28.71 -0.80
N CYS A 106 12.98 28.54 -2.00
CA CYS A 106 13.02 29.58 -3.05
C CYS A 106 11.76 30.42 -3.13
N MET A 107 10.75 30.15 -2.30
CA MET A 107 9.46 30.86 -2.25
C MET A 107 8.67 30.87 -3.56
N LEU A 108 9.04 30.05 -4.55
CA LEU A 108 8.26 29.89 -5.77
C LEU A 108 7.03 29.00 -5.51
N SER A 109 5.88 29.41 -6.03
CA SER A 109 4.63 28.62 -6.06
C SER A 109 4.27 28.16 -7.47
N GLN A 110 4.90 28.75 -8.50
CA GLN A 110 4.67 28.46 -9.91
C GLN A 110 6.01 28.26 -10.64
N TRP A 111 5.97 27.45 -11.69
CA TRP A 111 7.06 27.21 -12.64
C TRP A 111 6.48 27.01 -14.03
N LEU A 112 6.95 27.78 -15.03
CA LEU A 112 6.37 27.81 -16.39
C LEU A 112 4.84 27.99 -16.36
N GLU A 113 4.36 28.93 -15.54
CA GLU A 113 2.93 29.25 -15.33
C GLU A 113 2.08 28.10 -14.75
N GLN A 114 2.70 26.96 -14.42
CA GLN A 114 2.06 25.83 -13.77
C GLN A 114 2.37 25.81 -12.27
N PRO A 115 1.51 25.23 -11.41
CA PRO A 115 1.85 25.02 -10.01
C PRO A 115 3.16 24.24 -9.87
N ILE A 116 4.10 24.75 -9.07
CA ILE A 116 5.40 24.11 -8.92
C ILE A 116 5.23 22.73 -8.26
N PRO A 117 5.86 21.67 -8.77
CA PRO A 117 5.86 20.39 -8.06
C PRO A 117 6.61 20.56 -6.73
N LEU A 118 6.04 20.03 -5.65
CA LEU A 118 6.67 19.99 -4.33
C LEU A 118 6.96 18.55 -3.91
N GLU A 119 8.10 18.37 -3.26
CA GLU A 119 8.56 17.15 -2.61
C GLU A 119 8.62 17.38 -1.10
N LEU A 120 8.25 16.35 -0.32
CA LEU A 120 8.35 16.41 1.14
C LEU A 120 9.79 16.09 1.56
N HIS A 121 10.44 17.07 2.16
CA HIS A 121 11.78 16.98 2.70
C HIS A 121 11.75 16.82 4.22
N HIS A 122 12.63 15.96 4.73
CA HIS A 122 12.88 15.83 6.16
C HIS A 122 14.24 16.45 6.45
N VAL A 123 14.27 17.51 7.25
CA VAL A 123 15.48 18.31 7.51
C VAL A 123 16.59 17.44 8.10
N ASN A 124 16.26 16.56 9.04
CA ASN A 124 17.21 15.62 9.63
C ASN A 124 17.50 14.36 8.78
N GLY A 125 16.82 14.19 7.63
CA GLY A 125 16.98 13.01 6.78
C GLY A 125 16.37 11.71 7.32
N VAL A 126 15.62 11.76 8.43
CA VAL A 126 14.95 10.61 9.05
C VAL A 126 13.52 10.51 8.51
N ASN A 127 13.23 9.45 7.76
CA ASN A 127 12.00 9.31 6.97
C ASN A 127 10.71 9.06 7.79
N ASN A 128 10.83 8.79 9.09
CA ASN A 128 9.71 8.54 9.99
C ASN A 128 9.57 9.62 11.08
N ASP A 129 10.36 10.70 10.99
CA ASP A 129 10.26 11.85 11.89
C ASP A 129 9.39 12.92 11.24
N HIS A 130 8.08 12.83 11.49
CA HIS A 130 7.07 13.66 10.85
C HIS A 130 6.68 14.90 11.65
N ARG A 131 7.44 15.25 12.68
CA ARG A 131 7.19 16.49 13.44
C ARG A 131 7.19 17.67 12.49
N ILE A 132 6.23 18.58 12.65
CA ILE A 132 5.94 19.62 11.65
C ILE A 132 7.16 20.52 11.38
N GLU A 133 7.96 20.77 12.40
CA GLU A 133 9.21 21.54 12.35
C GLU A 133 10.33 20.83 11.57
N ASN A 134 10.28 19.50 11.44
CA ASN A 134 11.24 18.72 10.67
C ASN A 134 10.83 18.54 9.19
N LEU A 135 9.60 18.91 8.84
CA LEU A 135 9.05 18.75 7.50
C LEU A 135 9.13 20.06 6.71
N GLN A 136 9.59 19.97 5.46
CA GLN A 136 9.59 21.08 4.51
C GLN A 136 9.03 20.64 3.17
N LEU A 137 8.32 21.55 2.49
CA LEU A 137 7.96 21.38 1.08
C LEU A 137 8.95 22.12 0.20
N LEU A 138 9.70 21.37 -0.59
CA LEU A 138 10.74 21.90 -1.48
C LEU A 138 10.42 21.56 -2.93
N CYS A 139 10.75 22.46 -3.86
CA CYS A 139 10.74 22.12 -5.28
C CYS A 139 11.89 21.16 -5.62
N PRO A 140 11.83 20.41 -6.73
CA PRO A 140 12.87 19.44 -7.10
C PRO A 140 14.28 20.04 -7.16
N ASN A 141 14.40 21.27 -7.62
CA ASN A 141 15.69 21.96 -7.75
C ASN A 141 16.31 22.32 -6.39
N CYS A 142 15.49 22.81 -5.45
CA CYS A 142 15.93 23.09 -4.09
C CYS A 142 16.21 21.80 -3.32
N HIS A 143 15.33 20.80 -3.44
CA HIS A 143 15.49 19.53 -2.75
C HIS A 143 16.77 18.80 -3.18
N ALA A 144 17.12 18.82 -4.47
CA ALA A 144 18.35 18.22 -4.99
C ALA A 144 19.65 18.75 -4.36
N GLN A 145 19.61 19.98 -3.84
CA GLN A 145 20.73 20.67 -3.19
C GLN A 145 20.86 20.34 -1.71
N THR A 146 19.88 19.68 -1.11
CA THR A 146 19.91 19.31 0.31
C THR A 146 20.93 18.20 0.59
N PRO A 147 21.58 18.18 1.77
CA PRO A 147 22.56 17.15 2.12
C PRO A 147 21.93 15.75 2.28
N THR A 148 20.61 15.67 2.49
CA THR A 148 19.87 14.41 2.66
C THR A 148 19.14 13.96 1.39
N TYR A 149 19.30 14.69 0.27
CA TYR A 149 18.63 14.38 -0.99
C TYR A 149 18.89 12.93 -1.42
N ARG A 150 17.81 12.16 -1.64
CA ARG A 150 17.86 10.74 -2.09
C ARG A 150 18.83 9.88 -1.26
N GLY A 151 19.00 10.18 0.02
CA GLY A 151 19.89 9.41 0.90
C GLY A 151 21.39 9.70 0.66
N LYS A 152 21.77 10.86 0.13
CA LYS A 152 23.18 11.31 0.04
C LYS A 152 23.94 11.21 1.36
N ASN A 153 23.23 11.38 2.48
CA ASN A 153 23.76 11.27 3.84
C ASN A 153 23.79 9.84 4.39
N GLN A 154 23.29 8.85 3.66
CA GLN A 154 23.34 7.45 4.07
C GLN A 154 24.67 6.82 3.65
N ALA A 155 25.23 5.98 4.51
CA ALA A 155 26.37 5.17 4.16
C ALA A 155 26.02 4.32 2.92
N ARG A 156 26.92 4.28 1.93
CA ARG A 156 26.77 3.35 0.82
C ARG A 156 26.77 1.93 1.37
N ALA A 157 25.98 1.05 0.76
CA ALA A 157 26.06 -0.38 1.06
C ALA A 157 27.52 -0.81 0.89
N GLY A 158 28.16 -1.17 2.00
CA GLY A 158 29.50 -1.77 1.96
C GLY A 158 29.40 -3.16 1.33
N VAL A 159 30.43 -3.55 0.61
CA VAL A 159 30.67 -4.97 0.35
C VAL A 159 31.38 -5.49 1.60
N VAL A 160 30.80 -6.48 2.27
CA VAL A 160 31.53 -7.24 3.28
C VAL A 160 32.49 -8.13 2.50
N GLU A 161 33.79 -7.84 2.57
CA GLU A 161 34.84 -8.79 2.14
C GLU A 161 35.00 -9.92 3.17
#